data_AF-M5CDB2-F1
#
_entry.id   AF-M5CDB2-F1
#
_cell.length_a   1.000
_cell.length_b   1.000
_cell.length_c   1.000
_cell.angle_alpha   90.00
_cell.angle_beta   90.00
_cell.angle_gamma   90.00
#
_symmetry.space_group_name_H-M   'P 1'
#
loop_
_entity.id
_entity.type
_entity.pdbx_description
1 polymer ?
#
loop_
_entity_poly.entity_id
_entity_poly.type
_entity_poly.pdbx_seq_one_letter_code
_entity_poly.pdbx_strand_id
1 'polypeptide(L)'
;MNAAISDAHNLSWKLVHVLKGWGTPDLLRTYESERRGFASQLIELHERIAEVMSGKVKRTYSDLLLKSMRLVCGTGTHYPDSTIIDSSNQLLAPGIIIGERFPHQVILRTADFRAYSTLDICKSDNIYKIVVLTGDAKDAAQRQKLEQVGKILNSWRLQRPDMFQVYTIMATKKETGSYTDVPESLRPYWDTVFLDDISYAEFEGGGKAYQSFGVGPEGCLVLIRPDGHVAALASLEEAQILQALCYVKVPPTY
;
A
#
# COMPACT_ATOMS: atom_id res chain seq x y z
N MET A 1 -2.88 1.68 24.35
CA MET A 1 -3.62 0.59 23.69
C MET A 1 -3.39 0.57 22.18
N ASN A 2 -3.71 1.63 21.43
CA ASN A 2 -3.57 1.68 19.96
C ASN A 2 -2.17 1.27 19.46
N ALA A 3 -1.11 1.77 20.09
CA ALA A 3 0.27 1.42 19.76
C ALA A 3 0.53 -0.11 19.86
N ALA A 4 0.11 -0.74 20.96
CA ALA A 4 0.30 -2.17 21.20
C ALA A 4 -0.48 -3.04 20.20
N ILE A 5 -1.69 -2.64 19.82
CA ILE A 5 -2.47 -3.34 18.78
C ILE A 5 -1.75 -3.22 17.42
N SER A 6 -1.22 -2.03 17.09
CA SER A 6 -0.44 -1.82 15.87
C SER A 6 0.86 -2.61 15.85
N ASP A 7 1.52 -2.80 17.00
CA ASP A 7 2.71 -3.64 17.14
C ASP A 7 2.37 -5.11 16.86
N ALA A 8 1.29 -5.61 17.46
CA ALA A 8 0.82 -6.97 17.22
C ALA A 8 0.42 -7.19 15.75
N HIS A 9 -0.26 -6.23 15.13
CA HIS A 9 -0.65 -6.28 13.71
C HIS A 9 0.55 -6.31 12.76
N ASN A 10 1.62 -5.56 13.06
CA ASN A 10 2.86 -5.60 12.29
C ASN A 10 3.59 -6.94 12.44
N LEU A 11 3.63 -7.51 13.65
CA LEU A 11 4.34 -8.76 13.91
C LEU A 11 3.58 -10.00 13.39
N SER A 12 2.24 -10.00 13.45
CA SER A 12 1.43 -11.18 13.17
C SER A 12 1.62 -11.73 11.77
N TRP A 13 1.61 -10.86 10.75
CA TRP A 13 1.76 -11.32 9.36
C TRP A 13 3.17 -11.83 9.08
N LYS A 14 4.19 -11.22 9.70
CA LYS A 14 5.58 -11.65 9.58
C LYS A 14 5.77 -13.05 10.14
N LEU A 15 5.19 -13.33 11.32
CA LEU A 15 5.18 -14.66 11.91
C LEU A 15 4.48 -15.67 11.00
N VAL A 16 3.31 -15.34 10.45
CA VAL A 16 2.59 -16.22 9.51
C VAL A 16 3.46 -16.53 8.27
N HIS A 17 4.14 -15.53 7.72
CA HIS A 17 5.01 -15.72 6.55
C HIS A 17 6.20 -16.61 6.86
N VAL A 18 6.84 -16.46 8.01
CA VAL A 18 7.94 -17.36 8.43
C VAL A 18 7.43 -18.78 8.65
N LEU A 19 6.32 -18.95 9.36
CA LEU A 19 5.74 -20.27 9.65
C LEU A 19 5.29 -21.02 8.38
N LYS A 20 4.80 -20.29 7.38
CA LYS A 20 4.44 -20.87 6.06
C LYS A 20 5.64 -21.08 5.13
N GLY A 21 6.86 -20.73 5.55
CA GLY A 21 8.06 -20.79 4.71
C GLY A 21 8.05 -19.78 3.55
N TRP A 22 7.23 -18.73 3.64
CA TRP A 22 7.14 -17.67 2.64
C TRP A 22 8.21 -16.60 2.81
N GLY A 23 8.61 -16.34 4.06
CA GLY A 23 9.68 -15.43 4.44
C GLY A 23 10.73 -16.11 5.33
N THR A 24 11.88 -15.47 5.46
CA THR A 24 12.99 -15.95 6.30
C THR A 24 12.88 -15.42 7.73
N PRO A 25 13.60 -16.00 8.71
CA PRO A 25 13.65 -15.45 10.06
C PRO A 25 14.11 -13.97 10.13
N ASP A 26 14.88 -13.48 9.15
CA ASP A 26 15.28 -12.08 9.06
C ASP A 26 14.08 -11.13 8.88
N LEU A 27 12.97 -11.61 8.30
CA LEU A 27 11.72 -10.85 8.24
C LEU A 27 11.26 -10.43 9.65
N LEU A 28 11.46 -11.27 10.66
CA LEU A 28 11.07 -10.95 12.04
C LEU A 28 11.92 -9.83 12.64
N ARG A 29 13.19 -9.67 12.21
CA ARG A 29 14.06 -8.58 12.68
C ARG A 29 13.53 -7.21 12.26
N THR A 30 12.82 -7.13 11.14
CA THR A 30 12.19 -5.89 10.67
C THR A 30 11.14 -5.35 11.63
N TYR A 31 10.55 -6.18 12.51
CA TYR A 31 9.61 -5.71 13.52
C TYR A 31 10.26 -4.69 14.45
N GLU A 32 11.45 -4.98 14.97
CA GLU A 32 12.13 -4.06 15.88
C GLU A 32 12.52 -2.76 15.16
N SER A 33 13.14 -2.86 13.97
CA SER A 33 13.58 -1.69 13.21
C SER A 33 12.43 -0.75 12.83
N GLU A 34 11.25 -1.31 12.55
CA GLU A 34 10.05 -0.55 12.21
C GLU A 34 9.36 0.07 13.43
N ARG A 35 9.20 -0.69 14.52
CA ARG A 35 8.34 -0.31 15.66
C ARG A 35 9.09 0.45 16.75
N ARG A 36 10.40 0.25 16.89
CA ARG A 36 11.22 0.93 17.90
C ARG A 36 11.28 2.45 17.69
N GLY A 37 11.37 2.90 16.44
CA GLY A 37 11.36 4.32 16.09
C GLY A 37 10.04 4.99 16.50
N PHE A 38 8.91 4.37 16.17
CA PHE A 38 7.59 4.84 16.57
C PHE A 38 7.42 4.88 18.10
N ALA A 39 7.84 3.83 18.81
CA ALA A 39 7.77 3.79 20.27
C ALA A 39 8.57 4.93 20.92
N SER A 40 9.76 5.22 20.39
CA SER A 40 10.61 6.32 20.88
C SER A 40 9.95 7.68 20.68
N GLN A 41 9.38 7.93 19.49
CA GLN A 41 8.63 9.17 19.20
C GLN A 41 7.41 9.33 20.11
N LEU A 42 6.73 8.23 20.44
CA LEU A 42 5.56 8.25 21.32
C LEU A 42 5.95 8.59 22.78
N ILE A 43 7.06 8.04 23.27
CA ILE A 43 7.60 8.36 24.60
C ILE A 43 7.96 9.85 24.67
N GLU A 44 8.70 10.36 23.69
CA GLU A 44 9.09 11.77 23.63
C GLU A 44 7.86 12.70 23.57
N LEU A 45 6.83 12.33 22.80
CA LEU A 45 5.58 13.08 22.78
C LEU A 45 4.91 13.11 24.16
N HIS A 46 4.84 11.98 24.85
CA HIS A 46 4.24 11.89 26.17
C HIS A 46 4.99 12.74 27.20
N GLU A 47 6.32 12.76 27.16
CA GLU A 47 7.15 13.63 28.01
C GLU A 47 6.84 15.12 27.76
N ARG A 48 6.81 15.54 26.49
CA ARG A 48 6.48 16.92 26.11
C ARG A 48 5.07 17.32 26.54
N ILE A 49 4.10 16.42 26.42
CA ILE A 49 2.73 16.66 26.91
C ILE A 49 2.73 16.85 28.43
N ALA A 50 3.45 16.01 29.17
CA ALA A 50 3.54 16.12 30.63
C ALA A 50 4.20 17.44 31.07
N GLU A 51 5.24 17.91 30.38
CA GLU A 51 5.87 19.21 30.64
C GLU A 51 4.90 20.38 30.46
N VAL A 52 4.12 20.38 29.37
CA VAL A 52 3.10 21.41 29.12
C VAL A 52 1.99 21.35 30.16
N MET A 53 1.49 20.15 30.48
CA MET A 53 0.44 19.98 31.50
C MET A 53 0.90 20.35 32.91
N SER A 54 2.17 20.13 33.24
CA SER A 54 2.76 20.51 34.53
C SER A 54 3.05 22.00 34.66
N GLY A 55 2.84 22.80 33.60
CA GLY A 55 3.10 24.24 33.60
C GLY A 55 4.58 24.63 33.50
N LYS A 56 5.50 23.66 33.36
CA LYS A 56 6.94 23.91 33.20
C LYS A 56 7.26 24.63 31.89
N VAL A 57 6.48 24.37 30.84
CA VAL A 57 6.64 24.98 29.52
C VAL A 57 5.40 25.81 29.18
N LYS A 58 5.58 27.11 28.95
CA LYS A 58 4.52 28.01 28.43
C LYS A 58 4.36 27.80 26.93
N ARG A 59 3.72 26.70 26.53
CA ARG A 59 3.21 26.47 25.17
C ARG A 59 1.73 26.12 25.25
N THR A 60 0.97 26.47 24.23
CA THR A 60 -0.43 26.05 24.16
C THR A 60 -0.48 24.56 23.86
N TYR A 61 -1.18 23.81 24.72
CA TYR A 61 -1.41 22.38 24.53
C TYR A 61 -2.03 22.06 23.16
N SER A 62 -2.91 22.95 22.66
CA SER A 62 -3.51 22.84 21.32
C SER A 62 -2.47 22.77 20.21
N ASP A 63 -1.41 23.58 20.28
CA ASP A 63 -0.41 23.67 19.21
C ASP A 63 0.46 22.42 19.17
N LEU A 64 0.78 21.87 20.34
CA LEU A 64 1.49 20.59 20.46
C LEU A 64 0.64 19.43 19.93
N LEU A 65 -0.65 19.43 20.27
CA LEU A 65 -1.58 18.39 19.83
C LEU A 65 -1.77 18.43 18.31
N LEU A 66 -1.95 19.61 17.71
CA LEU A 66 -2.09 19.77 16.27
C LEU A 66 -0.85 19.29 15.52
N LYS A 67 0.35 19.66 16.00
CA LYS A 67 1.62 19.21 15.39
C LYS A 67 1.84 17.71 15.51
N SER A 68 1.27 17.08 16.53
CA SER A 68 1.47 15.66 16.84
C SER A 68 0.27 14.79 16.46
N MET A 69 -0.76 15.37 15.83
CA MET A 69 -2.05 14.72 15.58
C MET A 69 -1.90 13.45 14.75
N ARG A 70 -1.06 13.47 13.70
CA ARG A 70 -0.77 12.28 12.89
C ARG A 70 -0.21 11.13 13.71
N LEU A 71 0.67 11.41 14.68
CA LEU A 71 1.26 10.40 15.56
C LEU A 71 0.22 9.84 16.53
N VAL A 72 -0.59 10.72 17.14
CA VAL A 72 -1.66 10.33 18.08
C VAL A 72 -2.74 9.48 17.40
N CYS A 73 -3.12 9.85 16.17
CA CYS A 73 -4.09 9.10 15.37
C CYS A 73 -3.51 7.81 14.74
N GLY A 74 -2.20 7.58 14.85
CA GLY A 74 -1.53 6.40 14.26
C GLY A 74 -1.39 6.43 12.74
N THR A 75 -1.74 7.54 12.08
CA THR A 75 -1.63 7.73 10.62
C THR A 75 -0.30 8.35 10.19
N GLY A 76 0.54 8.74 11.15
CA GLY A 76 1.89 9.28 10.92
C GLY A 76 3.00 8.24 10.95
N THR A 77 2.69 6.94 10.92
CA THR A 77 3.72 5.90 10.91
C THR A 77 4.37 5.86 9.53
N HIS A 78 5.67 6.16 9.49
CA HIS A 78 6.50 6.06 8.29
C HIS A 78 7.66 5.12 8.60
N TYR A 79 7.69 3.97 7.94
CA TYR A 79 8.77 3.00 8.08
C TYR A 79 9.96 3.38 7.18
N PRO A 80 11.20 3.34 7.70
CA PRO A 80 12.39 3.62 6.90
C PRO A 80 12.68 2.48 5.93
N ASP A 81 13.57 2.75 4.96
CA ASP A 81 14.10 1.75 4.05
C ASP A 81 14.71 0.56 4.79
N SER A 82 14.43 -0.63 4.28
CA SER A 82 14.80 -1.90 4.91
C SER A 82 14.78 -3.03 3.89
N THR A 83 14.97 -4.28 4.32
CA THR A 83 14.90 -5.45 3.42
C THR A 83 13.51 -5.67 2.79
N ILE A 84 12.47 -5.01 3.31
CA ILE A 84 11.07 -5.15 2.86
C ILE A 84 10.43 -3.82 2.44
N ILE A 85 11.23 -2.74 2.38
CA ILE A 85 10.79 -1.40 1.96
C ILE A 85 11.90 -0.81 1.08
N ASP A 86 11.52 -0.35 -0.12
CA ASP A 86 12.41 0.27 -1.09
C ASP A 86 11.86 1.62 -1.55
N SER A 87 12.49 2.72 -1.12
CA SER A 87 12.07 4.10 -1.45
C SER A 87 12.54 4.62 -2.81
N SER A 88 13.29 3.82 -3.60
CA SER A 88 13.99 4.29 -4.80
C SER A 88 13.07 4.94 -5.86
N ASN A 89 11.83 4.46 -5.97
CA ASN A 89 10.90 4.83 -7.05
C ASN A 89 9.76 5.75 -6.59
N GLN A 90 9.95 6.54 -5.53
CA GLN A 90 8.91 7.43 -4.98
C GLN A 90 8.33 8.43 -6.01
N LEU A 91 9.13 8.82 -7.02
CA LEU A 91 8.75 9.78 -8.05
C LEU A 91 7.61 9.28 -8.97
N LEU A 92 7.38 7.96 -9.06
CA LEU A 92 6.31 7.39 -9.88
C LEU A 92 4.90 7.71 -9.33
N ALA A 93 4.79 7.86 -8.02
CA ALA A 93 3.54 8.18 -7.35
C ALA A 93 3.82 9.01 -6.07
N PRO A 94 4.08 10.32 -6.19
CA PRO A 94 4.46 11.17 -5.06
C PRO A 94 3.42 11.21 -3.93
N GLY A 95 2.14 10.93 -4.24
CA GLY A 95 1.06 10.88 -3.26
C GLY A 95 0.91 9.53 -2.56
N ILE A 96 1.59 8.48 -3.03
CA ILE A 96 1.66 7.17 -2.38
C ILE A 96 3.02 7.09 -1.69
N ILE A 97 3.09 7.54 -0.45
CA ILE A 97 4.33 7.61 0.31
C ILE A 97 4.77 6.19 0.71
N ILE A 98 5.93 5.77 0.22
CA ILE A 98 6.53 4.47 0.55
C ILE A 98 6.86 4.43 2.05
N GLY A 99 6.56 3.31 2.70
CA GLY A 99 6.73 3.15 4.15
C GLY A 99 5.55 3.68 4.98
N GLU A 100 4.64 4.47 4.41
CA GLU A 100 3.37 4.84 5.05
C GLU A 100 2.23 3.87 4.68
N ARG A 101 1.07 4.06 5.32
CA ARG A 101 -0.15 3.32 4.99
C ARG A 101 -0.66 3.71 3.60
N PHE A 102 -1.24 2.77 2.86
CA PHE A 102 -1.80 3.07 1.55
C PHE A 102 -2.85 4.20 1.67
N PRO A 103 -2.74 5.29 0.88
CA PRO A 103 -3.59 6.45 1.03
C PRO A 103 -5.05 6.13 0.72
N HIS A 104 -5.95 6.71 1.52
CA HIS A 104 -7.38 6.65 1.28
C HIS A 104 -7.76 7.46 0.04
N GLN A 105 -8.42 6.82 -0.91
CA GLN A 105 -9.18 7.45 -1.99
C GLN A 105 -10.42 6.62 -2.30
N VAL A 106 -11.41 7.27 -2.89
CA VAL A 106 -12.65 6.61 -3.32
C VAL A 106 -12.49 6.19 -4.78
N ILE A 107 -12.74 4.91 -5.03
CA ILE A 107 -12.64 4.24 -6.32
C ILE A 107 -13.93 3.47 -6.59
N LEU A 108 -14.30 3.27 -7.86
CA LEU A 108 -15.52 2.56 -8.21
C LEU A 108 -15.19 1.17 -8.74
N ARG A 109 -15.87 0.13 -8.26
CA ARG A 109 -15.70 -1.20 -8.87
C ARG A 109 -16.31 -1.22 -10.27
N THR A 110 -15.57 -1.75 -11.25
CA THR A 110 -16.00 -1.71 -12.66
C THR A 110 -17.24 -2.55 -12.95
N ALA A 111 -17.49 -3.61 -12.16
CA ALA A 111 -18.59 -4.53 -12.40
C ALA A 111 -19.99 -3.94 -12.07
N ASP A 112 -20.08 -3.08 -11.06
CA ASP A 112 -21.36 -2.55 -10.54
C ASP A 112 -21.33 -1.06 -10.21
N PHE A 113 -20.21 -0.37 -10.47
CA PHE A 113 -19.99 1.06 -10.18
C PHE A 113 -20.17 1.46 -8.72
N ARG A 114 -20.11 0.49 -7.79
CA ARG A 114 -20.19 0.77 -6.36
C ARG A 114 -18.90 1.42 -5.88
N ALA A 115 -19.03 2.46 -5.07
CA ALA A 115 -17.90 3.12 -4.44
C ALA A 115 -17.27 2.24 -3.34
N TYR A 116 -15.95 2.25 -3.32
CA TYR A 116 -15.10 1.58 -2.35
C TYR A 116 -14.01 2.53 -1.89
N SER A 117 -13.57 2.36 -0.65
CA SER A 117 -12.33 2.98 -0.19
C SER A 117 -11.16 2.13 -0.65
N THR A 118 -10.07 2.76 -1.07
CA THR A 118 -8.79 2.07 -1.31
C THR A 118 -8.29 1.34 -0.06
N LEU A 119 -8.72 1.74 1.15
CA LEU A 119 -8.40 1.04 2.38
C LEU A 119 -9.13 -0.32 2.47
N ASP A 120 -10.26 -0.50 1.80
CA ASP A 120 -11.01 -1.78 1.77
C ASP A 120 -10.25 -2.86 0.98
N ILE A 121 -9.32 -2.45 0.10
CA ILE A 121 -8.38 -3.33 -0.59
C ILE A 121 -7.38 -3.96 0.41
N CYS A 122 -7.03 -3.23 1.47
CA CYS A 122 -6.01 -3.60 2.44
C CYS A 122 -6.56 -4.54 3.54
N LYS A 123 -7.26 -5.60 3.14
CA LYS A 123 -7.77 -6.63 4.08
C LYS A 123 -6.61 -7.26 4.87
N SER A 124 -6.82 -7.50 6.16
CA SER A 124 -5.81 -8.11 7.04
C SER A 124 -5.84 -9.65 6.96
N ASP A 125 -5.53 -10.18 5.78
CA ASP A 125 -5.56 -11.62 5.44
C ASP A 125 -4.17 -12.27 5.38
N ASN A 126 -3.11 -11.54 5.76
CA ASN A 126 -1.70 -11.95 5.64
C ASN A 126 -1.20 -12.12 4.19
N ILE A 127 -1.90 -11.61 3.18
CA ILE A 127 -1.50 -11.69 1.75
C ILE A 127 -0.85 -10.37 1.31
N TYR A 128 0.12 -10.37 0.40
CA TYR A 128 0.57 -9.14 -0.25
C TYR A 128 -0.46 -8.66 -1.28
N LYS A 129 -0.66 -7.36 -1.38
CA LYS A 129 -1.55 -6.77 -2.37
C LYS A 129 -0.70 -6.03 -3.39
N ILE A 130 -0.93 -6.32 -4.66
CA ILE A 130 -0.29 -5.65 -5.79
C ILE A 130 -1.38 -4.84 -6.46
N VAL A 131 -1.30 -3.51 -6.33
CA VAL A 131 -2.23 -2.61 -7.00
C VAL A 131 -1.58 -2.14 -8.30
N VAL A 132 -2.23 -2.45 -9.41
CA VAL A 132 -1.81 -2.07 -10.76
C VAL A 132 -2.59 -0.82 -11.16
N LEU A 133 -1.90 0.32 -11.19
CA LEU A 133 -2.42 1.55 -11.75
C LEU A 133 -2.10 1.52 -13.24
N THR A 134 -3.11 1.23 -14.06
CA THR A 134 -2.91 0.93 -15.48
C THR A 134 -2.65 2.15 -16.35
N GLY A 135 -2.96 3.36 -15.87
CA GLY A 135 -3.10 4.50 -16.77
C GLY A 135 -4.23 4.27 -17.79
N ASP A 136 -4.03 4.71 -19.03
CA ASP A 136 -4.99 4.48 -20.13
C ASP A 136 -4.84 3.07 -20.73
N ALA A 137 -5.65 2.13 -20.25
CA ALA A 137 -5.63 0.74 -20.68
C ALA A 137 -6.11 0.53 -22.14
N LYS A 138 -6.67 1.54 -22.79
CA LYS A 138 -7.14 1.44 -24.19
C LYS A 138 -6.03 1.71 -25.19
N ASP A 139 -4.98 2.41 -24.78
CA ASP A 139 -3.81 2.59 -25.63
C ASP A 139 -3.15 1.24 -25.93
N ALA A 140 -2.81 1.01 -27.21
CA ALA A 140 -2.30 -0.26 -27.67
C ALA A 140 -0.92 -0.59 -27.09
N ALA A 141 -0.05 0.42 -26.94
CA ALA A 141 1.27 0.24 -26.36
C ALA A 141 1.15 -0.05 -24.85
N GLN A 142 0.29 0.69 -24.16
CA GLN A 142 0.02 0.45 -22.74
C GLN A 142 -0.58 -0.94 -22.49
N ARG A 143 -1.55 -1.36 -23.31
CA ARG A 143 -2.14 -2.70 -23.24
C ARG A 143 -1.10 -3.81 -23.38
N GLN A 144 -0.13 -3.66 -24.29
CA GLN A 144 0.96 -4.62 -24.44
C GLN A 144 1.83 -4.72 -23.17
N LYS A 145 2.13 -3.59 -22.51
CA LYS A 145 2.83 -3.59 -21.22
C LYS A 145 2.02 -4.29 -20.13
N LEU A 146 0.72 -4.02 -20.05
CA LEU A 146 -0.18 -4.67 -19.10
C LEU A 146 -0.28 -6.18 -19.32
N GLU A 147 -0.26 -6.66 -20.56
CA GLU A 147 -0.22 -8.10 -20.85
C GLU A 147 1.10 -8.75 -20.39
N GLN A 148 2.24 -8.06 -20.56
CA GLN A 148 3.53 -8.54 -20.08
C GLN A 148 3.58 -8.61 -18.56
N VAL A 149 3.18 -7.52 -17.88
CA VAL A 149 3.05 -7.49 -16.40
C VAL A 149 2.11 -8.57 -15.91
N GLY A 150 0.96 -8.70 -16.57
CA GLY A 150 -0.04 -9.70 -16.22
C GLY A 150 0.50 -11.13 -16.28
N LYS A 151 1.31 -11.47 -17.29
CA LYS A 151 1.99 -12.77 -17.37
C LYS A 151 2.96 -12.97 -16.19
N ILE A 152 3.74 -11.94 -15.84
CA ILE A 152 4.68 -12.00 -14.72
C ILE A 152 3.93 -12.20 -13.40
N LEU A 153 2.96 -11.35 -13.08
CA LEU A 153 2.20 -11.44 -11.82
C LEU A 153 1.38 -12.74 -11.72
N ASN A 154 0.82 -13.21 -12.84
CA ASN A 154 0.12 -14.48 -12.86
C ASN A 154 1.07 -15.66 -12.57
N SER A 155 2.32 -15.61 -13.05
CA SER A 155 3.31 -16.63 -12.72
C SER A 155 3.60 -16.71 -11.22
N TRP A 156 3.65 -15.57 -10.52
CA TRP A 156 3.86 -15.54 -9.06
C TRP A 156 2.67 -16.12 -8.31
N ARG A 157 1.45 -15.77 -8.74
CA ARG A 157 0.21 -16.32 -8.15
C ARG A 157 0.10 -17.83 -8.38
N LEU A 158 0.51 -18.33 -9.55
CA LEU A 158 0.52 -19.77 -9.81
C LEU A 158 1.57 -20.51 -8.95
N GLN A 159 2.71 -19.89 -8.68
CA GLN A 159 3.72 -20.45 -7.79
C GLN A 159 3.28 -20.42 -6.32
N ARG A 160 2.59 -19.35 -5.90
CA ARG A 160 2.13 -19.14 -4.51
C ARG A 160 0.75 -18.45 -4.50
N PRO A 161 -0.35 -19.21 -4.64
CA PRO A 161 -1.70 -18.65 -4.79
C PRO A 161 -2.16 -17.85 -3.57
N ASP A 162 -1.75 -18.27 -2.38
CA ASP A 162 -2.16 -17.63 -1.11
C ASP A 162 -1.23 -16.51 -0.65
N MET A 163 -0.26 -16.09 -1.48
CA MET A 163 0.74 -15.07 -1.11
C MET A 163 0.47 -13.70 -1.75
N PHE A 164 -0.17 -13.67 -2.92
CA PHE A 164 -0.36 -12.44 -3.69
C PHE A 164 -1.81 -12.28 -4.17
N GLN A 165 -2.37 -11.10 -3.92
CA GLN A 165 -3.63 -10.67 -4.49
C GLN A 165 -3.37 -9.47 -5.41
N VAL A 166 -3.92 -9.51 -6.63
CA VAL A 166 -3.79 -8.43 -7.61
C VAL A 166 -5.09 -7.65 -7.67
N TYR A 167 -4.97 -6.33 -7.65
CA TYR A 167 -6.04 -5.37 -7.85
C TYR A 167 -5.65 -4.39 -8.95
N THR A 168 -6.61 -3.96 -9.74
CA THR A 168 -6.36 -3.08 -10.89
C THR A 168 -7.22 -1.84 -10.77
N ILE A 169 -6.63 -0.66 -10.93
CA ILE A 169 -7.34 0.62 -10.90
C ILE A 169 -7.06 1.36 -12.22
N MET A 170 -8.09 1.58 -13.01
CA MET A 170 -7.99 2.22 -14.32
C MET A 170 -8.22 3.73 -14.25
N ALA A 171 -7.45 4.50 -15.03
CA ALA A 171 -7.65 5.93 -15.23
C ALA A 171 -8.73 6.20 -16.29
N THR A 172 -9.91 5.61 -16.13
CA THR A 172 -11.00 5.69 -17.11
C THR A 172 -12.32 5.98 -16.43
N LYS A 173 -13.20 6.71 -17.12
CA LYS A 173 -14.56 7.01 -16.63
C LYS A 173 -15.51 5.85 -16.85
N LYS A 174 -16.60 5.79 -16.07
CA LYS A 174 -17.63 4.73 -16.17
C LYS A 174 -18.35 4.67 -17.52
N GLU A 175 -18.45 5.79 -18.25
CA GLU A 175 -19.12 5.81 -19.56
C GLU A 175 -18.28 5.17 -20.66
N THR A 176 -16.96 5.08 -20.48
CA THR A 176 -16.05 4.61 -21.51
C THR A 176 -15.28 3.36 -21.11
N GLY A 177 -14.95 3.19 -19.84
CA GLY A 177 -14.17 2.05 -19.35
C GLY A 177 -15.00 0.77 -19.26
N SER A 178 -14.45 -0.32 -19.77
CA SER A 178 -15.01 -1.66 -19.62
C SER A 178 -14.11 -2.54 -18.75
N TYR A 179 -14.72 -3.46 -18.01
CA TYR A 179 -13.99 -4.51 -17.27
C TYR A 179 -13.03 -5.32 -18.17
N THR A 180 -13.39 -5.48 -19.44
CA THR A 180 -12.61 -6.24 -20.43
C THR A 180 -11.46 -5.46 -21.05
N ASP A 181 -11.33 -4.17 -20.76
CA ASP A 181 -10.21 -3.36 -21.25
C ASP A 181 -8.89 -3.82 -20.62
N VAL A 182 -8.97 -4.35 -19.39
CA VAL A 182 -7.84 -4.97 -18.67
C VAL A 182 -7.60 -6.41 -19.17
N PRO A 183 -6.33 -6.80 -19.40
CA PRO A 183 -5.97 -8.20 -19.70
C PRO A 183 -6.46 -9.19 -18.63
N GLU A 184 -6.87 -10.39 -19.03
CA GLU A 184 -7.44 -11.42 -18.14
C GLU A 184 -6.56 -11.75 -16.93
N SER A 185 -5.23 -11.76 -17.13
CA SER A 185 -4.24 -11.99 -16.08
C SER A 185 -4.24 -10.95 -14.96
N LEU A 186 -4.75 -9.74 -15.21
CA LEU A 186 -4.84 -8.64 -14.25
C LEU A 186 -6.26 -8.42 -13.71
N ARG A 187 -7.21 -9.27 -14.10
CA ARG A 187 -8.59 -9.27 -13.59
C ARG A 187 -8.99 -10.65 -13.08
N PRO A 188 -8.27 -11.17 -12.07
CA PRO A 188 -8.43 -12.56 -11.63
C PRO A 188 -9.83 -12.87 -11.11
N TYR A 189 -10.50 -11.87 -10.53
CA TYR A 189 -11.88 -11.97 -10.09
C TYR A 189 -12.64 -10.69 -10.46
N TRP A 190 -13.95 -10.79 -10.61
CA TRP A 190 -14.84 -9.70 -11.01
C TRP A 190 -14.79 -8.49 -10.06
N ASP A 191 -14.39 -8.69 -8.80
CA ASP A 191 -14.32 -7.67 -7.75
C ASP A 191 -12.94 -7.00 -7.61
N THR A 192 -12.00 -7.31 -8.50
CA THR A 192 -10.59 -6.84 -8.40
C THR A 192 -10.26 -5.65 -9.30
N VAL A 193 -11.19 -5.25 -10.18
CA VAL A 193 -10.99 -4.15 -11.13
C VAL A 193 -11.83 -2.95 -10.71
N PHE A 194 -11.17 -1.79 -10.65
CA PHE A 194 -11.73 -0.52 -10.24
C PHE A 194 -11.43 0.59 -11.26
N LEU A 195 -12.17 1.69 -11.12
CA LEU A 195 -12.12 2.90 -11.92
C LEU A 195 -11.85 4.09 -11.00
N ASP A 196 -11.06 5.05 -11.49
CA ASP A 196 -11.01 6.39 -10.90
C ASP A 196 -12.08 7.28 -11.53
N ASP A 197 -13.27 7.29 -10.92
CA ASP A 197 -14.39 8.12 -11.35
C ASP A 197 -15.27 8.52 -10.15
N ILE A 198 -16.20 9.44 -10.38
CA ILE A 198 -17.09 9.99 -9.36
C ILE A 198 -18.26 9.02 -9.13
N SER A 199 -18.52 8.69 -7.86
CA SER A 199 -19.67 7.89 -7.45
C SER A 199 -20.98 8.53 -7.89
N TYR A 200 -22.02 7.71 -8.08
CA TYR A 200 -23.37 8.21 -8.31
C TYR A 200 -23.89 9.00 -7.09
N ALA A 201 -23.54 8.56 -5.89
CA ALA A 201 -23.87 9.26 -4.67
C ALA A 201 -22.84 10.36 -4.40
N GLU A 202 -23.22 11.62 -4.61
CA GLU A 202 -22.30 12.77 -4.53
C GLU A 202 -21.54 12.86 -3.20
N PHE A 203 -22.15 12.43 -2.09
CA PHE A 203 -21.52 12.46 -0.77
C PHE A 203 -20.34 11.49 -0.63
N GLU A 204 -20.26 10.46 -1.47
CA GLU A 204 -19.14 9.50 -1.47
C GLU A 204 -17.92 10.06 -2.22
N GLY A 205 -18.10 11.01 -3.12
CA GLY A 205 -17.01 11.61 -3.91
C GLY A 205 -16.43 10.66 -4.96
N GLY A 206 -15.10 10.74 -5.17
CA GLY A 206 -14.37 9.97 -6.19
C GLY A 206 -13.72 10.84 -7.29
N GLY A 207 -13.13 10.20 -8.29
CA GLY A 207 -12.54 10.84 -9.48
C GLY A 207 -11.25 11.62 -9.22
N LYS A 208 -10.54 11.32 -8.13
CA LYS A 208 -9.30 12.01 -7.72
C LYS A 208 -8.19 11.04 -7.34
N ALA A 209 -8.34 9.73 -7.57
CA ALA A 209 -7.35 8.75 -7.12
C ALA A 209 -6.00 8.99 -7.81
N TYR A 210 -5.95 9.00 -9.15
CA TYR A 210 -4.72 9.24 -9.91
C TYR A 210 -4.11 10.61 -9.62
N GLN A 211 -4.95 11.65 -9.57
CA GLN A 211 -4.48 13.00 -9.24
C GLN A 211 -3.86 13.07 -7.85
N SER A 212 -4.50 12.46 -6.84
CA SER A 212 -3.99 12.47 -5.47
C SER A 212 -2.78 11.57 -5.28
N PHE A 213 -2.68 10.48 -6.02
CA PHE A 213 -1.51 9.61 -6.01
C PHE A 213 -0.33 10.23 -6.78
N GLY A 214 -0.62 11.18 -7.67
CA GLY A 214 0.37 11.82 -8.53
C GLY A 214 0.92 10.87 -9.60
N VAL A 215 0.09 9.95 -10.08
CA VAL A 215 0.48 8.94 -11.08
C VAL A 215 0.15 9.45 -12.47
N GLY A 216 1.12 9.39 -13.38
CA GLY A 216 0.95 9.80 -14.76
C GLY A 216 0.24 8.74 -15.62
N PRO A 217 0.04 9.03 -16.93
CA PRO A 217 -0.62 8.12 -17.86
C PRO A 217 0.13 6.80 -18.08
N GLU A 218 1.43 6.76 -17.78
CA GLU A 218 2.27 5.56 -17.85
C GLU A 218 1.87 4.50 -16.81
N GLY A 219 1.17 4.89 -15.74
CA GLY A 219 0.79 3.99 -14.66
C GLY A 219 1.98 3.48 -13.85
N CYS A 220 1.69 2.71 -12.81
CA CYS A 220 2.71 2.10 -11.97
C CYS A 220 2.17 0.90 -11.18
N LEU A 221 3.07 0.18 -10.55
CA LEU A 221 2.79 -0.93 -9.64
C LEU A 221 3.03 -0.48 -8.21
N VAL A 222 2.10 -0.79 -7.33
CA VAL A 222 2.21 -0.54 -5.89
C VAL A 222 2.22 -1.88 -5.17
N LEU A 223 3.29 -2.16 -4.45
CA LEU A 223 3.35 -3.30 -3.53
C LEU A 223 2.89 -2.86 -2.14
N ILE A 224 1.80 -3.45 -1.67
CA ILE A 224 1.24 -3.22 -0.34
C ILE A 224 1.43 -4.49 0.49
N ARG A 225 1.98 -4.30 1.67
CA ARG A 225 2.22 -5.35 2.66
C ARG A 225 0.92 -5.86 3.26
N PRO A 226 0.94 -7.04 3.91
CA PRO A 226 -0.26 -7.54 4.56
C PRO A 226 -0.80 -6.67 5.71
N ASP A 227 0.04 -5.80 6.27
CA ASP A 227 -0.35 -4.81 7.28
C ASP A 227 -0.88 -3.48 6.69
N GLY A 228 -1.00 -3.38 5.37
CA GLY A 228 -1.56 -2.22 4.66
C GLY A 228 -0.58 -1.07 4.43
N HIS A 229 0.72 -1.28 4.69
CA HIS A 229 1.77 -0.29 4.37
C HIS A 229 2.34 -0.51 2.97
N VAL A 230 2.72 0.58 2.32
CA VAL A 230 3.35 0.55 0.99
C VAL A 230 4.81 0.12 1.17
N ALA A 231 5.20 -0.98 0.51
CA ALA A 231 6.58 -1.47 0.53
C ALA A 231 7.43 -0.84 -0.58
N ALA A 232 6.88 -0.73 -1.79
CA ALA A 232 7.62 -0.21 -2.93
C ALA A 232 6.69 0.20 -4.07
N LEU A 233 7.24 1.03 -4.95
CA LEU A 233 6.68 1.38 -6.24
C LEU A 233 7.57 0.83 -7.34
N ALA A 234 6.99 0.40 -8.45
CA ALA A 234 7.73 0.00 -9.64
C ALA A 234 7.04 0.50 -10.90
N SER A 235 7.82 0.70 -11.95
CA SER A 235 7.27 0.87 -13.29
C SER A 235 6.59 -0.43 -13.74
N LEU A 236 5.70 -0.35 -14.73
CA LEU A 236 5.11 -1.56 -15.32
C LEU A 236 6.18 -2.48 -15.95
N GLU A 237 7.36 -1.97 -16.30
CA GLU A 237 8.41 -2.78 -16.95
C GLU A 237 9.29 -3.53 -15.93
N GLU A 238 9.34 -3.06 -14.69
CA GLU A 238 10.27 -3.54 -13.66
C GLU A 238 9.57 -4.28 -12.51
N ALA A 239 8.51 -5.03 -12.83
CA ALA A 239 7.73 -5.77 -11.84
C ALA A 239 8.61 -6.67 -10.95
N GLN A 240 9.70 -7.23 -11.46
CA GLN A 240 10.61 -8.14 -10.74
C GLN A 240 11.23 -7.52 -9.49
N ILE A 241 11.37 -6.19 -9.41
CA ILE A 241 11.87 -5.49 -8.22
C ILE A 241 10.95 -5.77 -7.03
N LEU A 242 9.64 -5.77 -7.25
CA LEU A 242 8.65 -6.04 -6.20
C LEU A 242 8.76 -7.48 -5.68
N GLN A 243 9.10 -8.44 -6.56
CA GLN A 243 9.28 -9.83 -6.15
C GLN A 243 10.40 -9.95 -5.12
N ALA A 244 11.53 -9.27 -5.34
CA ALA A 244 12.69 -9.39 -4.47
C ALA A 244 12.39 -8.99 -3.02
N LEU A 245 11.44 -8.07 -2.80
CA LEU A 245 11.02 -7.61 -1.47
C LEU A 245 10.12 -8.61 -0.74
N CYS A 246 9.39 -9.43 -1.49
CA CYS A 246 8.49 -10.44 -0.94
C CYS A 246 9.24 -11.73 -0.54
N TYR A 247 10.39 -11.99 -1.15
CA TYR A 247 11.28 -13.11 -0.85
C TYR A 247 12.55 -12.57 -0.22
N VAL A 248 12.51 -12.25 1.08
CA VAL A 248 13.72 -11.87 1.84
C VAL A 248 14.80 -12.90 1.52
N LYS A 249 15.83 -12.50 0.76
CA LYS A 249 16.81 -13.43 0.20
C LYS A 249 17.50 -14.16 1.35
N VAL A 250 17.41 -15.49 1.36
CA VAL A 250 18.31 -16.32 2.16
C VAL A 250 19.71 -16.10 1.56
N PRO A 251 20.74 -15.64 2.30
CA PRO A 251 22.10 -15.79 1.81
C PRO A 251 22.33 -17.29 1.60
N PRO A 252 22.95 -17.72 0.49
CA PRO A 252 23.21 -19.14 0.27
C PRO A 252 23.95 -19.69 1.49
N THR A 253 23.33 -20.63 2.20
CA THR A 253 23.99 -21.37 3.28
C THR A 253 25.14 -22.15 2.65
N TYR A 254 26.36 -21.84 3.08
CA TYR A 254 27.58 -22.59 2.79
C TYR A 254 27.46 -24.04 3.26
#